data_AF-A0A935F522-F1
#
_entry.id   AF-A0A935F522-F1
#
_cell.length_a   1.000
_cell.length_b   1.000
_cell.length_c   1.000
_cell.angle_alpha   90.00
_cell.angle_beta   90.00
_cell.angle_gamma   90.00
#
_symmetry.space_group_name_H-M   'P 1'
#
loop_
_entity.id
_entity.type
_entity.pdbx_description
1 polymer ?
#
loop_
_entity_poly.entity_id
_entity_poly.type
_entity_poly.pdbx_seq_one_letter_code
_entity_poly.pdbx_strand_id
1 'polypeptide(L)'
;MTAPVEKIESDPAFDAWLERALADDAAEHRAAHVDDAGFTARVMAALPAPLAAPRWRKPVEWALWGVAGTAIAASLPGLATDLAREMFRILASQPISLAHVAAAVLAVGAATFGGAAFVLKPDACCLGAGTPSA
;
A
#
# COMPACT_ATOMS: atom_id res chain seq x y z
N MET A 1 -23.80 -2.37 26.05
CA MET A 1 -23.14 -2.10 27.34
C MET A 1 -21.64 -2.28 27.14
N THR A 2 -20.96 -1.24 26.68
CA THR A 2 -19.50 -1.20 26.48
C THR A 2 -18.89 -0.52 27.68
N ALA A 3 -18.01 -1.22 28.41
CA ALA A 3 -17.26 -0.62 29.51
C ALA A 3 -16.38 0.51 28.97
N PRO A 4 -16.23 1.63 29.68
CA PRO A 4 -15.30 2.68 29.28
C PRO A 4 -13.87 2.13 29.37
N VAL A 5 -13.09 2.31 28.31
CA VAL A 5 -11.64 2.06 28.32
C VAL A 5 -11.03 3.09 29.26
N GLU A 6 -10.66 2.65 30.46
CA GLU A 6 -9.93 3.46 31.42
C GLU A 6 -8.58 3.82 30.81
N LYS A 7 -8.37 5.11 30.56
CA LYS A 7 -7.10 5.62 30.07
C LYS A 7 -6.10 5.43 31.21
N ILE A 8 -5.10 4.59 31.00
CA ILE A 8 -3.99 4.45 31.94
C ILE A 8 -3.27 5.80 31.94
N GLU A 9 -3.59 6.64 32.91
CA GLU A 9 -2.96 7.94 33.09
C GLU A 9 -1.56 7.69 33.65
N SER A 10 -0.53 8.02 32.86
CA SER A 10 0.85 7.87 33.27
C SER A 10 1.17 8.89 34.37
N ASP A 11 1.92 8.45 35.38
CA ASP A 11 2.35 9.32 36.47
C ASP A 11 3.30 10.40 35.92
N PRO A 12 2.98 11.70 36.03
CA PRO A 12 3.81 12.77 35.49
C PRO A 12 5.22 12.79 36.11
N ALA A 13 5.39 12.29 37.33
CA ALA A 13 6.70 12.17 37.96
C ALA A 13 7.54 11.05 37.33
N PHE A 14 6.90 9.95 36.94
CA PHE A 14 7.53 8.85 36.21
C PHE A 14 7.95 9.30 34.81
N ASP A 15 7.08 10.00 34.08
CA ASP A 15 7.38 10.52 32.75
C ASP A 15 8.57 11.50 32.79
N ALA A 16 8.58 12.42 33.76
CA ALA A 16 9.69 13.36 33.93
C ALA A 16 11.02 12.69 34.33
N TRP A 17 10.96 11.61 35.10
CA TRP A 17 12.15 10.81 35.42
C TRP A 17 12.65 10.03 34.20
N LEU A 18 11.75 9.41 33.44
CA LEU A 18 12.07 8.64 32.23
C LEU A 18 12.74 9.52 31.17
N GLU A 19 12.17 10.70 30.91
CA GLU A 19 12.76 11.67 29.97
C GLU A 19 14.17 12.09 30.38
N ARG A 20 14.41 12.28 31.70
CA ARG A 20 15.75 12.59 32.20
C ARG A 20 16.71 11.43 32.04
N ALA A 21 16.29 10.21 32.38
CA ALA A 21 17.10 9.01 32.24
C ALA A 21 17.49 8.74 30.77
N LEU A 22 16.55 8.94 29.84
CA LEU A 22 16.80 8.83 28.41
C LEU A 22 17.72 9.93 27.88
N ALA A 23 17.57 11.16 28.38
CA ALA A 23 18.45 12.27 28.00
C ALA A 23 19.90 12.05 28.47
N ASP A 24 20.08 11.54 29.69
CA ASP A 24 21.40 11.23 30.25
C ASP A 24 22.06 10.07 29.49
N ASP A 25 21.31 9.00 29.19
CA ASP A 25 21.80 7.86 28.39
C ASP A 25 22.18 8.27 26.96
N ALA A 26 21.34 9.10 26.32
CA ALA A 26 21.63 9.64 25.00
C ALA A 26 22.86 10.57 24.98
N ALA A 27 23.13 11.28 26.09
CA ALA A 27 24.32 12.11 26.23
C ALA A 27 25.59 11.27 26.41
N GLU A 28 25.53 10.20 27.22
CA GLU A 28 26.63 9.27 27.46
C GLU A 28 27.01 8.50 26.19
N HIS A 29 26.00 8.00 25.46
CA HIS A 29 26.21 7.19 24.25
C HIS A 29 26.22 8.01 22.95
N ARG A 30 26.27 9.35 23.04
CA ARG A 30 26.21 10.24 21.87
C ARG A 30 27.29 9.94 20.81
N ALA A 31 28.47 9.49 21.24
CA ALA A 31 29.57 9.12 20.34
C ALA A 31 29.33 7.79 19.60
N ALA A 32 28.50 6.91 20.15
CA ALA A 32 28.06 5.65 19.53
C ALA A 32 26.71 5.80 18.80
N HIS A 33 26.00 6.90 19.04
CA HIS A 33 24.75 7.23 18.37
C HIS A 33 25.02 7.54 16.89
N VAL A 34 24.55 6.66 16.02
CA VAL A 34 24.63 6.83 14.58
C VAL A 34 23.46 7.68 14.13
N ASP A 35 23.73 8.90 13.69
CA ASP A 35 22.73 9.81 13.16
C ASP A 35 22.02 9.22 11.92
N ASP A 36 20.69 9.23 11.96
CA ASP A 36 19.81 8.80 10.86
C ASP A 36 19.96 9.68 9.62
N ALA A 37 20.45 10.92 9.76
CA ALA A 37 20.53 11.90 8.68
C ALA A 37 21.37 11.44 7.47
N GLY A 38 22.21 10.41 7.64
CA GLY A 38 22.99 9.83 6.55
C GLY A 38 23.21 8.33 6.64
N PHE A 39 22.75 7.65 7.70
CA PHE A 39 22.89 6.20 7.82
C PHE A 39 22.10 5.47 6.74
N THR A 40 20.80 5.77 6.63
CA THR A 40 19.95 5.17 5.59
C THR A 40 20.48 5.49 4.20
N ALA A 41 20.96 6.71 3.95
CA ALA A 41 21.56 7.06 2.66
C ALA A 41 22.84 6.26 2.38
N ARG A 42 23.73 6.07 3.37
CA ARG A 42 24.95 5.25 3.23
C ARG A 42 24.65 3.77 3.05
N VAL A 43 23.67 3.24 3.79
CA VAL A 43 23.21 1.85 3.65
C VAL A 43 22.58 1.63 2.28
N MET A 44 21.69 2.54 1.85
CA MET A 44 21.06 2.49 0.52
C MET A 44 22.07 2.66 -0.62
N ALA A 45 23.14 3.44 -0.42
CA ALA A 45 24.23 3.57 -1.39
C ALA A 45 25.16 2.34 -1.41
N ALA A 46 25.28 1.62 -0.29
CA ALA A 46 26.06 0.38 -0.19
C ALA A 46 25.28 -0.86 -0.65
N LEU A 47 23.95 -0.75 -0.81
CA LEU A 47 23.11 -1.83 -1.32
C LEU A 47 23.34 -2.02 -2.83
N PRO A 48 23.46 -3.28 -3.31
CA PRO A 48 23.57 -3.55 -4.74
C PRO A 48 22.36 -3.01 -5.49
N ALA A 49 22.58 -2.61 -6.75
CA ALA A 49 21.58 -1.96 -7.60
C ALA A 49 20.22 -2.69 -7.49
N PRO A 50 19.12 -1.97 -7.21
CA PRO A 50 17.81 -2.58 -7.07
C PRO A 50 17.50 -3.38 -8.33
N LEU A 51 17.31 -4.69 -8.19
CA LEU A 51 16.80 -5.53 -9.27
C LEU A 51 15.47 -4.90 -9.69
N ALA A 52 15.36 -4.53 -10.97
CA ALA A 52 14.14 -3.95 -11.51
C ALA A 52 12.97 -4.85 -11.13
N ALA A 53 11.96 -4.27 -10.47
CA ALA A 53 10.84 -5.05 -9.98
C ALA A 53 10.15 -5.76 -11.17
N PRO A 54 9.78 -7.05 -11.03
CA PRO A 54 9.07 -7.75 -12.08
C PRO A 54 7.80 -6.99 -12.47
N ARG A 55 7.52 -6.89 -13.78
CA ARG A 55 6.35 -6.18 -14.32
C ARG A 55 5.01 -6.67 -13.76
N TRP A 56 4.95 -7.89 -13.21
CA TRP A 56 3.76 -8.47 -12.58
C TRP A 56 3.54 -8.00 -11.13
N ARG A 57 4.52 -7.34 -10.49
CA ARG A 57 4.41 -6.90 -9.10
C ARG A 57 3.22 -5.96 -8.89
N LYS A 58 3.05 -5.00 -9.79
CA LYS A 58 1.96 -4.01 -9.71
C LYS A 58 0.57 -4.64 -9.84
N PRO A 59 0.27 -5.49 -10.83
CA PRO A 59 -1.03 -6.15 -10.88
C PRO A 59 -1.26 -7.10 -9.70
N VAL A 60 -0.22 -7.79 -9.19
CA VAL A 60 -0.37 -8.64 -7.99
C VAL A 60 -0.65 -7.83 -6.73
N GLU A 61 -0.01 -6.68 -6.56
CA GLU A 61 -0.27 -5.74 -5.46
C GLU A 61 -1.75 -5.29 -5.48
N TRP A 62 -2.28 -4.91 -6.64
CA TRP A 62 -3.69 -4.57 -6.80
C TRP A 62 -4.62 -5.74 -6.48
N ALA A 63 -4.28 -6.95 -6.93
CA ALA A 63 -5.06 -8.15 -6.64
C ALA A 63 -5.12 -8.43 -5.13
N LEU A 64 -3.99 -8.30 -4.43
CA LEU A 64 -3.92 -8.48 -2.97
C LEU A 64 -4.77 -7.44 -2.24
N TRP A 65 -4.74 -6.18 -2.67
CA TRP A 65 -5.61 -5.14 -2.11
C TRP A 65 -7.09 -5.43 -2.36
N GLY A 66 -7.46 -5.95 -3.52
CA GLY A 66 -8.82 -6.39 -3.81
C GLY A 66 -9.27 -7.52 -2.87
N VAL A 67 -8.40 -8.52 -2.66
CA VAL A 67 -8.67 -9.62 -1.72
C VAL A 67 -8.81 -9.10 -0.29
N ALA A 68 -7.91 -8.22 0.15
CA ALA A 68 -7.96 -7.62 1.48
C ALA A 68 -9.26 -6.84 1.70
N GLY A 69 -9.65 -5.98 0.74
CA GLY A 69 -10.92 -5.24 0.82
C GLY A 69 -12.13 -6.17 0.87
N THR A 70 -12.13 -7.25 0.08
CA THR A 70 -13.20 -8.27 0.08
C THR A 70 -13.28 -9.00 1.42
N ALA A 71 -12.13 -9.40 1.98
CA ALA A 71 -12.07 -10.08 3.28
C ALA A 71 -12.58 -9.18 4.42
N ILE A 72 -12.20 -7.90 4.42
CA ILE A 72 -12.69 -6.92 5.39
C ILE A 72 -14.21 -6.78 5.27
N ALA A 73 -14.75 -6.60 4.05
CA ALA A 73 -16.18 -6.48 3.83
C ALA A 73 -16.96 -7.73 4.28
N ALA A 74 -16.40 -8.93 4.03
CA ALA A 74 -17.01 -10.19 4.46
C ALA A 74 -17.00 -10.36 5.99
N SER A 75 -15.97 -9.84 6.68
CA SER A 75 -15.87 -9.88 8.14
C SER A 75 -16.81 -8.90 8.86
N LEU A 76 -17.20 -7.81 8.19
CA LEU A 76 -18.01 -6.72 8.73
C LEU A 76 -19.22 -6.44 7.81
N PRO A 77 -20.16 -7.39 7.67
CA PRO A 77 -21.23 -7.30 6.67
C PRO A 77 -22.15 -6.09 6.89
N GLY A 78 -22.45 -5.72 8.14
CA GLY A 78 -23.28 -4.55 8.45
C GLY A 78 -22.66 -3.23 7.98
N LEU A 79 -21.39 -3.01 8.32
CA LEU A 79 -20.64 -1.82 7.90
C LEU A 79 -20.49 -1.75 6.37
N ALA A 80 -20.28 -2.90 5.72
CA ALA A 80 -20.23 -2.97 4.26
C ALA A 80 -21.57 -2.56 3.62
N THR A 81 -22.70 -3.05 4.15
CA THR A 81 -24.03 -2.69 3.63
C THR A 81 -24.42 -1.24 3.88
N ASP A 82 -24.04 -0.68 5.03
CA ASP A 82 -24.32 0.72 5.37
C ASP A 82 -23.51 1.67 4.50
N LEU A 83 -22.22 1.35 4.30
CA LEU A 83 -21.36 2.12 3.41
C LEU A 83 -21.84 2.04 1.95
N ALA A 84 -22.23 0.85 1.48
CA ALA A 84 -22.79 0.69 0.15
C ALA A 84 -24.08 1.51 -0.02
N ARG A 85 -24.98 1.47 0.97
CA ARG A 85 -26.22 2.24 0.96
C ARG A 85 -25.96 3.75 0.93
N GLU A 86 -25.00 4.23 1.71
CA GLU A 86 -24.64 5.65 1.72
C GLU A 86 -23.98 6.08 0.41
N MET A 87 -23.11 5.24 -0.17
CA MET A 87 -22.55 5.48 -1.50
C MET A 87 -23.64 5.53 -2.57
N PHE A 88 -24.63 4.64 -2.53
CA PHE A 88 -25.78 4.69 -3.44
C PHE A 88 -26.61 5.94 -3.23
N ARG A 89 -26.78 6.40 -1.99
CA ARG A 89 -27.51 7.64 -1.68
C ARG A 89 -26.80 8.85 -2.28
N ILE A 90 -25.48 8.93 -2.11
CA ILE A 90 -24.64 9.97 -2.72
C ILE A 90 -24.69 9.89 -4.25
N LEU A 91 -24.58 8.68 -4.81
CA LEU A 91 -24.59 8.50 -6.26
C LEU A 91 -25.97 8.81 -6.87
N ALA A 92 -27.06 8.43 -6.21
CA ALA A 92 -28.42 8.74 -6.63
C ALA A 92 -28.76 10.23 -6.48
N SER A 93 -28.05 10.96 -5.61
CA SER A 93 -28.16 12.42 -5.52
C SER A 93 -27.43 13.15 -6.66
N GLN A 94 -26.58 12.46 -7.41
CA GLN A 94 -25.95 12.98 -8.63
C GLN A 94 -26.84 12.63 -9.83
N PRO A 95 -27.11 13.56 -10.77
CA PRO A 95 -27.89 13.28 -11.97
C PRO A 95 -27.04 12.50 -12.99
N ILE A 96 -26.63 11.28 -12.64
CA ILE A 96 -25.81 10.42 -13.50
C ILE A 96 -26.76 9.49 -14.25
N SER A 97 -26.81 9.62 -15.58
CA SER A 97 -27.64 8.73 -16.39
C SER A 97 -27.10 7.30 -16.35
N LEU A 98 -28.00 6.29 -16.37
CA LEU A 98 -27.62 4.87 -16.42
C LEU A 98 -26.64 4.56 -17.56
N ALA A 99 -26.74 5.29 -18.67
CA ALA A 99 -25.82 5.20 -19.79
C ALA A 99 -24.39 5.62 -19.42
N HIS A 100 -24.20 6.63 -18.57
CA HIS A 100 -22.88 7.02 -18.07
C HIS A 100 -22.26 5.96 -17.17
N VAL A 101 -23.07 5.33 -16.31
CA VAL A 101 -22.60 4.22 -15.46
C VAL A 101 -22.20 3.01 -16.32
N ALA A 102 -23.02 2.64 -17.29
CA ALA A 102 -22.72 1.55 -18.22
C ALA A 102 -21.46 1.84 -19.05
N ALA A 103 -21.31 3.07 -19.56
CA ALA A 103 -20.11 3.49 -20.29
C ALA A 103 -18.86 3.47 -19.39
N ALA A 104 -18.96 3.90 -18.14
CA ALA A 104 -17.85 3.87 -17.19
C ALA A 104 -17.42 2.43 -16.86
N VAL A 105 -18.38 1.53 -16.60
CA VAL A 105 -18.09 0.11 -16.33
C VAL A 105 -17.44 -0.55 -17.55
N LEU A 106 -17.95 -0.28 -18.76
CA LEU A 106 -17.34 -0.78 -19.99
C LEU A 106 -15.94 -0.21 -20.24
N ALA A 107 -15.73 1.07 -19.98
CA ALA A 107 -14.42 1.72 -20.14
C ALA A 107 -13.39 1.16 -19.15
N VAL A 108 -13.77 1.01 -17.87
CA VAL A 108 -12.90 0.41 -16.84
C VAL A 108 -12.65 -1.06 -17.14
N GLY A 109 -13.68 -1.82 -17.52
CA GLY A 109 -13.55 -3.21 -17.95
C GLY A 109 -12.61 -3.36 -19.14
N ALA A 110 -12.81 -2.55 -20.19
CA ALA A 110 -11.96 -2.56 -21.38
C ALA A 110 -10.52 -2.12 -21.09
N ALA A 111 -10.29 -1.15 -20.21
CA ALA A 111 -8.95 -0.75 -19.79
C ALA A 111 -8.26 -1.86 -18.97
N THR A 112 -9.00 -2.52 -18.08
CA THR A 112 -8.48 -3.59 -17.22
C THR A 112 -8.16 -4.85 -18.02
N PHE A 113 -9.07 -5.29 -18.89
CA PHE A 113 -8.86 -6.49 -19.73
C PHE A 113 -7.99 -6.21 -20.97
N GLY A 114 -8.05 -5.00 -21.55
CA GLY A 114 -7.19 -4.58 -22.65
C GLY A 114 -5.74 -4.36 -22.22
N GLY A 115 -5.51 -3.81 -21.03
CA GLY A 115 -4.18 -3.71 -20.42
C GLY A 115 -3.56 -5.09 -20.14
N ALA A 116 -4.37 -6.05 -19.68
CA ALA A 116 -3.92 -7.43 -19.51
C ALA A 116 -3.52 -8.10 -20.84
N ALA A 117 -4.28 -7.87 -21.92
CA ALA A 117 -3.96 -8.39 -23.25
C ALA A 117 -2.67 -7.80 -23.84
N PHE A 118 -2.39 -6.52 -23.60
CA PHE A 118 -1.15 -5.88 -24.05
C PHE A 118 0.08 -6.36 -23.25
N VAL A 119 -0.07 -6.61 -21.95
CA VAL A 119 0.99 -7.15 -21.09
C VAL A 119 1.26 -8.63 -21.35
N LEU A 120 0.26 -9.41 -21.76
CA LEU A 120 0.41 -10.84 -22.06
C LEU A 120 0.96 -11.15 -23.44
N LYS A 121 1.19 -10.16 -24.32
CA LYS A 121 1.79 -10.44 -25.63
C LYS A 121 3.21 -10.98 -25.44
N PRO A 122 3.50 -12.24 -25.81
CA PRO A 122 4.85 -12.75 -25.74
C PRO A 122 5.69 -12.08 -26.83
N ASP A 123 6.92 -11.72 -26.49
CA ASP A 123 7.95 -11.33 -27.46
C ASP A 123 8.30 -12.55 -28.32
N ALA A 124 7.51 -12.78 -29.36
CA ALA A 124 7.70 -13.89 -30.30
C ALA A 124 8.87 -13.66 -31.28
N CYS A 125 9.89 -12.88 -30.92
CA CYS A 125 10.91 -12.45 -31.89
C CYS A 125 12.36 -12.74 -31.52
N CYS A 126 12.66 -13.48 -30.44
CA CYS A 126 14.05 -13.81 -30.13
C CYS A 126 14.37 -15.31 -30.14
N LEU A 127 13.47 -16.15 -30.66
CA LEU A 127 13.76 -17.56 -30.93
C LEU A 127 14.12 -17.75 -32.42
N GLY A 128 15.26 -17.23 -32.86
CA GLY A 128 15.79 -17.50 -34.20
C GLY A 128 16.91 -16.57 -34.65
N ALA A 129 18.00 -17.19 -35.11
CA ALA A 129 19.25 -16.64 -35.67
C ALA A 129 20.27 -16.15 -34.61
N GLY A 130 21.51 -16.62 -34.53
CA GLY A 130 22.28 -17.50 -35.40
C GLY A 130 23.76 -17.18 -35.21
N THR A 131 24.53 -18.18 -34.75
CA THR A 131 26.00 -18.36 -34.79
C THR A 131 26.95 -17.32 -34.14
N PRO A 132 27.97 -17.78 -33.38
CA PRO A 132 29.11 -16.96 -32.98
C PRO A 132 30.12 -16.87 -34.13
N SER A 133 30.82 -15.75 -34.29
CA SER A 133 32.02 -15.69 -35.12
C SER A 133 33.04 -14.70 -34.55
N ALA A 134 34.21 -15.29 -34.27
CA ALA A 134 35.57 -14.77 -34.16
C ALA A 134 35.86 -13.64 -33.16
#